data_AF-A0A7R9L9U3-F1
#
_entry.id   AF-A0A7R9L9U3-F1
#
_cell.length_a   1.000
_cell.length_b   1.000
_cell.length_c   1.000
_cell.angle_alpha   90.00
_cell.angle_beta   90.00
_cell.angle_gamma   90.00
#
_symmetry.space_group_name_H-M   'P 1'
#
loop_
_entity.id
_entity.type
_entity.pdbx_description
1 polymer ?
#
loop_
_entity_poly.entity_id
_entity_poly.type
_entity_poly.pdbx_seq_one_letter_code
_entity_poly.pdbx_strand_id
1 'polypeptide(L)'
;MNIHLTRNFGYFDAMGLKGPKPVAIFGNLWDMMYTSKPDIEIQRYHKYGKIYGIFEGSRPIIQVGDPETIKQVLVEDFRLFNTKIRITNVGHPIIDRMLVSVRGEQWRRMRAAVQPAFTTARTRRHYPLVRQCVTEQL
;
A
#
# COMPACT_ATOMS: atom_id res chain seq x y z
N MET A 1 18.00 8.11 -26.65
CA MET A 1 17.34 7.63 -25.43
C MET A 1 15.87 7.40 -25.77
N ASN A 2 15.48 6.18 -26.12
CA ASN A 2 14.10 5.86 -26.54
C ASN A 2 13.22 5.68 -25.29
N ILE A 3 12.53 6.74 -24.89
CA ILE A 3 11.66 6.72 -23.72
C ILE A 3 10.29 6.19 -24.13
N HIS A 4 10.10 4.87 -24.02
CA HIS A 4 8.81 4.20 -24.28
C HIS A 4 7.82 4.39 -23.12
N LEU A 5 7.47 5.66 -22.81
CA LEU A 5 6.67 6.05 -21.64
C LEU A 5 5.24 5.52 -21.65
N THR A 6 4.69 5.27 -22.83
CA THR A 6 3.28 4.86 -23.04
C THR A 6 3.14 3.40 -23.43
N ARG A 7 4.24 2.65 -23.61
CA ARG A 7 4.24 1.29 -24.16
C ARG A 7 3.39 0.30 -23.37
N ASN A 8 3.26 0.53 -22.06
CA ASN A 8 2.51 -0.36 -21.18
C ASN A 8 1.04 0.06 -20.97
N PHE A 9 0.59 1.18 -21.54
CA PHE A 9 -0.74 1.73 -21.22
C PHE A 9 -1.91 0.89 -21.73
N GLY A 10 -1.70 -0.01 -22.70
CA GLY A 10 -2.69 -1.01 -23.13
C GLY A 10 -2.77 -2.26 -22.26
N TYR A 11 -1.99 -2.36 -21.16
CA TYR A 11 -1.92 -3.57 -20.33
C TYR A 11 -3.27 -3.99 -19.75
N PHE A 12 -4.06 -3.05 -19.24
CA PHE A 12 -5.37 -3.36 -18.65
C PHE A 12 -6.46 -3.56 -19.69
N ASP A 13 -6.39 -2.87 -20.82
CA ASP A 13 -7.30 -3.09 -21.95
C ASP A 13 -7.19 -4.54 -22.44
N ALA A 14 -5.96 -5.08 -22.55
CA ALA A 14 -5.72 -6.48 -22.91
C ALA A 14 -6.24 -7.49 -21.87
N MET A 15 -6.44 -7.07 -20.61
CA MET A 15 -7.02 -7.88 -19.54
C MET A 15 -8.54 -7.71 -19.40
N GLY A 16 -9.16 -6.81 -20.17
CA GLY A 16 -10.56 -6.44 -20.01
C GLY A 16 -10.85 -5.65 -18.73
N LEU A 17 -9.85 -5.08 -18.08
CA LEU A 17 -10.00 -4.29 -16.86
C LEU A 17 -10.22 -2.81 -17.20
N LYS A 18 -11.26 -2.23 -16.60
CA LYS A 18 -11.56 -0.79 -16.70
C LYS A 18 -10.55 0.02 -15.90
N GLY A 19 -10.39 1.30 -16.23
CA GLY A 19 -9.55 2.22 -15.49
C GLY A 19 -9.52 3.63 -16.08
N PRO A 20 -9.00 4.62 -15.35
CA PRO A 20 -8.74 5.95 -15.87
C PRO A 20 -7.62 5.92 -16.92
N LYS A 21 -7.78 6.69 -18.01
CA LYS A 21 -6.73 6.82 -19.03
C LYS A 21 -5.48 7.46 -18.42
N PRO A 22 -4.30 6.83 -18.54
CA PRO A 22 -3.06 7.37 -17.97
C PRO A 22 -2.52 8.55 -18.78
N VAL A 23 -1.93 9.52 -18.08
CA VAL A 23 -1.16 10.63 -18.67
C VAL A 23 0.29 10.19 -18.88
N ALA A 24 0.93 10.65 -19.96
CA ALA A 24 2.34 10.37 -20.20
C ALA A 24 3.21 10.78 -18.99
N ILE A 25 4.28 10.02 -18.72
CA ILE A 25 5.22 10.21 -17.59
C ILE A 25 4.61 9.88 -16.22
N PHE A 26 3.44 10.42 -15.89
CA PHE A 26 2.85 10.36 -14.55
C PHE A 26 1.84 9.21 -14.35
N GLY A 27 1.35 8.61 -15.43
CA GLY A 27 0.25 7.65 -15.36
C GLY A 27 -1.00 8.34 -14.80
N ASN A 28 -1.62 7.74 -13.79
CA ASN A 28 -2.80 8.25 -13.09
C ASN A 28 -2.46 8.94 -11.76
N LEU A 29 -1.18 9.21 -11.49
CA LEU A 29 -0.77 10.03 -10.34
C LEU A 29 -1.11 11.51 -10.53
N TRP A 30 -1.28 11.95 -11.79
CA TRP A 30 -1.60 13.34 -12.11
C TRP A 30 -2.88 13.84 -11.40
N ASP A 31 -3.90 12.99 -11.30
CA ASP A 31 -5.17 13.33 -10.63
C ASP A 31 -4.97 13.67 -9.13
N MET A 32 -3.90 13.15 -8.51
CA MET A 32 -3.59 13.41 -7.10
C MET A 32 -3.04 14.82 -6.84
N MET A 33 -2.71 15.59 -7.88
CA MET A 33 -2.30 16.98 -7.75
C MET A 33 -3.46 17.91 -7.38
N TYR A 34 -4.69 17.53 -7.72
CA TYR A 34 -5.89 18.37 -7.58
C TYR A 34 -6.95 17.74 -6.68
N THR A 35 -6.82 16.46 -6.33
CA THR A 35 -7.79 15.73 -5.53
C THR A 35 -7.05 14.84 -4.54
N SER A 36 -7.56 14.78 -3.30
CA SER A 36 -6.95 13.95 -2.27
C SER A 36 -6.96 12.47 -2.69
N LYS A 37 -5.95 11.70 -2.25
CA LYS A 37 -5.88 10.26 -2.55
C LYS A 37 -7.15 9.50 -2.12
N PRO A 38 -7.71 9.69 -0.92
CA PRO A 38 -8.96 9.02 -0.55
C PRO A 38 -10.11 9.33 -1.52
N ASP A 39 -10.32 10.60 -1.85
CA ASP A 39 -11.44 11.03 -2.67
C ASP A 39 -11.34 10.49 -4.10
N ILE A 40 -10.15 10.55 -4.71
CA ILE A 40 -9.96 10.06 -6.08
C ILE A 40 -10.14 8.54 -6.16
N GLU A 41 -9.72 7.77 -5.15
CA GLU A 41 -9.91 6.32 -5.14
C GLU A 41 -11.40 5.96 -4.97
N ILE A 42 -12.16 6.69 -4.13
CA ILE A 42 -13.61 6.52 -4.00
C ILE A 42 -14.30 6.83 -5.35
N GLN A 43 -13.96 7.93 -6.00
CA GLN A 43 -14.52 8.28 -7.31
C GLN A 43 -14.22 7.21 -8.36
N ARG A 44 -12.99 6.69 -8.39
CA ARG A 44 -12.58 5.63 -9.31
C ARG A 44 -13.28 4.31 -9.01
N TYR A 45 -13.44 3.95 -7.73
CA TYR A 45 -14.20 2.77 -7.31
C TYR A 45 -15.64 2.82 -7.82
N HIS A 46 -16.33 3.96 -7.65
CA HIS A 46 -17.70 4.12 -8.14
C HIS A 46 -17.79 4.13 -9.68
N LYS A 47 -16.77 4.68 -10.36
CA LYS A 47 -16.77 4.81 -11.83
C LYS A 47 -16.36 3.53 -12.57
N TYR A 48 -15.35 2.82 -12.07
CA TYR A 48 -14.73 1.68 -12.76
C TYR A 48 -15.07 0.34 -12.12
N GLY A 49 -15.65 0.36 -10.91
CA GLY A 49 -16.05 -0.83 -10.16
C GLY A 49 -15.04 -1.21 -9.07
N LYS A 50 -15.31 -2.35 -8.43
CA LYS A 50 -14.52 -2.85 -7.30
C LYS A 50 -13.08 -3.24 -7.67
N ILE A 51 -12.83 -3.57 -8.93
CA ILE A 51 -11.51 -3.95 -9.44
C ILE A 51 -11.25 -3.14 -10.70
N TYR A 52 -10.17 -2.36 -10.70
CA TYR A 52 -9.79 -1.53 -11.84
C TYR A 52 -8.27 -1.38 -11.92
N GLY A 53 -7.78 -1.07 -13.13
CA GLY A 53 -6.38 -0.80 -13.37
C GLY A 53 -6.05 0.68 -13.27
N ILE A 54 -4.88 1.01 -12.72
CA ILE A 54 -4.26 2.33 -12.81
C ILE A 54 -2.78 2.19 -13.16
N PHE A 55 -2.16 3.26 -13.63
CA PHE A 55 -0.73 3.34 -13.80
C PHE A 55 -0.13 4.33 -12.82
N GLU A 56 0.95 3.93 -12.13
CA GLU A 56 1.81 4.86 -11.39
C GLU A 56 3.07 5.06 -12.21
N GLY A 57 3.17 6.20 -12.91
CA GLY A 57 4.11 6.32 -14.02
C GLY A 57 3.80 5.30 -15.12
N SER A 58 4.76 4.44 -15.47
CA SER A 58 4.59 3.33 -16.41
C SER A 58 4.27 1.99 -15.74
N ARG A 59 4.16 1.96 -14.40
CA ARG A 59 3.93 0.73 -13.62
C ARG A 59 2.43 0.43 -13.54
N PRO A 60 1.96 -0.72 -14.07
CA PRO A 60 0.57 -1.13 -13.90
C PRO A 60 0.31 -1.53 -12.44
N ILE A 61 -0.79 -1.04 -11.89
CA ILE A 61 -1.30 -1.32 -10.54
C ILE A 61 -2.77 -1.72 -10.65
N ILE A 62 -3.12 -2.87 -10.07
CA ILE A 62 -4.52 -3.27 -9.89
C ILE A 62 -4.99 -2.74 -8.55
N GLN A 63 -6.09 -2.00 -8.57
CA GLN A 63 -6.81 -1.59 -7.38
C GLN A 63 -7.90 -2.61 -7.06
N VAL A 64 -7.97 -3.01 -5.79
CA VAL A 64 -8.89 -4.04 -5.30
C VAL A 64 -9.69 -3.46 -4.14
N GLY A 65 -10.99 -3.31 -4.35
CA GLY A 65 -12.00 -2.90 -3.37
C GLY A 65 -13.02 -3.99 -3.05
N ASP A 66 -12.80 -5.21 -3.55
CA ASP A 66 -13.66 -6.36 -3.28
C ASP A 66 -13.17 -7.12 -2.02
N PRO A 67 -13.99 -7.24 -0.95
CA PRO A 67 -13.55 -7.80 0.32
C PRO A 67 -12.99 -9.23 0.24
N GLU A 68 -13.61 -10.08 -0.57
CA GLU A 68 -13.21 -11.47 -0.79
C GLU A 68 -11.83 -11.52 -1.46
N THR A 69 -11.64 -10.72 -2.51
CA THR A 69 -10.34 -10.60 -3.18
C THR A 69 -9.27 -9.99 -2.27
N ILE A 70 -9.63 -9.00 -1.45
CA ILE A 70 -8.72 -8.39 -0.46
C ILE A 70 -8.26 -9.45 0.56
N LYS A 71 -9.19 -10.26 1.08
CA LYS A 71 -8.87 -11.35 2.01
C LYS A 71 -7.94 -12.35 1.34
N GLN A 72 -8.22 -12.74 0.10
CA GLN A 72 -7.35 -13.66 -0.64
C GLN A 72 -5.92 -13.10 -0.73
N VAL A 73 -5.74 -11.85 -1.14
CA VAL A 73 -4.42 -11.22 -1.30
C VAL A 73 -3.68 -11.00 0.03
N LEU A 74 -4.38 -10.51 1.06
CA LEU A 74 -3.76 -10.08 2.32
C LEU A 74 -3.62 -11.19 3.37
N VAL A 75 -4.39 -12.27 3.25
CA VAL A 75 -4.43 -13.37 4.23
C VAL A 75 -4.04 -14.70 3.59
N GLU A 76 -4.79 -15.15 2.60
CA GLU A 76 -4.68 -16.52 2.07
C GLU A 76 -3.39 -16.68 1.24
N ASP A 77 -3.16 -15.76 0.31
CA ASP A 77 -2.01 -15.73 -0.60
C ASP A 77 -0.94 -14.73 -0.16
N PHE A 78 -0.92 -14.33 1.12
CA PHE A 78 -0.02 -13.29 1.64
C PHE A 78 1.45 -13.52 1.27
N ARG A 79 1.90 -14.78 1.22
CA ARG A 79 3.28 -15.13 0.86
C ARG A 79 3.68 -14.68 -0.56
N LEU A 80 2.74 -14.63 -1.49
CA LEU A 80 2.96 -14.17 -2.86
C LEU A 80 2.99 -12.64 -2.96
N PHE A 81 2.27 -11.95 -2.07
CA PHE A 81 2.08 -10.49 -2.12
C PHE A 81 2.91 -9.69 -1.11
N ASN A 82 3.61 -10.34 -0.17
CA ASN A 82 4.36 -9.70 0.92
C ASN A 82 5.59 -8.87 0.51
N THR A 83 5.96 -8.83 -0.77
CA THR A 83 7.22 -8.23 -1.23
C THR A 83 7.10 -6.73 -1.56
N LYS A 84 5.88 -6.20 -1.78
CA LYS A 84 5.67 -4.91 -2.47
C LYS A 84 5.18 -3.73 -1.62
N ILE A 85 5.55 -3.63 -0.33
CA ILE A 85 5.26 -2.37 0.39
C ILE A 85 6.15 -1.26 -0.18
N ARG A 86 5.56 -0.11 -0.49
CA ARG A 86 6.13 1.00 -1.29
C ARG A 86 7.36 1.69 -0.66
N ILE A 87 7.58 1.50 0.64
CA ILE A 87 8.63 2.15 1.42
C ILE A 87 9.84 1.22 1.52
N THR A 88 10.51 0.94 0.40
CA THR A 88 11.79 0.22 0.39
C THR A 88 12.81 1.00 -0.38
N ASN A 89 14.04 1.05 0.14
CA ASN A 89 15.20 1.57 -0.54
C ASN A 89 15.07 3.06 -0.87
N VAL A 90 14.70 3.85 0.13
CA VAL A 90 14.69 5.31 0.05
C VAL A 90 16.11 5.90 0.20
N GLY A 91 17.12 5.04 0.37
CA GLY A 91 18.53 5.41 0.51
C GLY A 91 18.89 5.89 1.92
N HIS A 92 17.95 5.78 2.87
CA HIS A 92 18.15 6.25 4.24
C HIS A 92 18.46 5.06 5.16
N PRO A 93 19.64 5.04 5.83
CA PRO A 93 20.17 3.86 6.50
C PRO A 93 19.27 3.33 7.64
N ILE A 94 18.48 4.22 8.26
CA ILE A 94 17.51 3.83 9.30
C ILE A 94 16.18 3.38 8.69
N ILE A 95 15.65 4.12 7.73
CA ILE A 95 14.29 3.88 7.20
C ILE A 95 14.28 2.54 6.49
N ASP A 96 15.31 2.26 5.70
CA ASP A 96 15.42 1.01 4.94
C ASP A 96 15.55 -0.23 5.83
N ARG A 97 15.85 -0.06 7.13
CA ARG A 97 15.95 -1.12 8.13
C ARG A 97 14.75 -1.20 9.08
N MET A 98 13.76 -0.32 8.95
CA MET A 98 12.56 -0.37 9.79
C MET A 98 11.67 -1.58 9.45
N LEU A 99 10.89 -2.05 10.42
CA LEU A 99 9.95 -3.19 10.25
C LEU A 99 8.99 -2.98 9.06
N VAL A 100 8.58 -1.73 8.81
CA VAL A 100 7.68 -1.37 7.68
C VAL A 100 8.38 -1.43 6.32
N SER A 101 9.71 -1.44 6.29
CA SER A 101 10.54 -1.35 5.09
C SER A 101 11.25 -2.64 4.72
N VAL A 102 11.64 -3.47 5.70
CA VAL A 102 12.28 -4.76 5.41
C VAL A 102 11.28 -5.77 4.80
N ARG A 103 11.79 -6.80 4.11
CA ARG A 103 10.98 -7.82 3.39
C ARG A 103 11.41 -9.25 3.72
N GLY A 104 10.59 -10.20 3.30
CA GLY A 104 10.88 -11.63 3.39
C GLY A 104 11.26 -12.09 4.79
N GLU A 105 12.34 -12.86 4.90
CA GLU A 105 12.83 -13.42 6.16
C GLU A 105 13.23 -12.35 7.18
N GLN A 106 13.80 -11.22 6.74
CA GLN A 106 14.17 -10.13 7.66
C GLN A 106 12.92 -9.53 8.31
N TRP A 107 11.89 -9.25 7.51
CA TRP A 107 10.59 -8.83 8.02
C TRP A 107 9.98 -9.86 8.97
N ARG A 108 10.01 -11.15 8.61
CA ARG A 108 9.46 -12.24 9.43
C ARG A 108 10.14 -12.30 10.80
N ARG A 109 11.48 -12.20 10.85
CA ARG A 109 12.27 -12.19 12.09
C ARG A 109 11.97 -10.97 12.95
N MET A 110 12.00 -9.77 12.36
CA MET A 110 11.71 -8.53 13.11
C MET A 110 10.27 -8.52 13.65
N ARG A 111 9.29 -8.95 12.84
CA ARG A 111 7.90 -9.05 13.27
C ARG A 111 7.74 -10.02 14.43
N ALA A 112 8.37 -11.20 14.37
CA ALA A 112 8.33 -12.18 15.44
C ALA A 112 8.95 -11.66 16.75
N ALA A 113 9.99 -10.82 16.67
CA ALA A 113 10.60 -10.19 17.84
C ALA A 113 9.73 -9.09 18.46
N VAL A 114 9.01 -8.30 17.64
CA VAL A 114 8.21 -7.15 18.11
C VAL A 114 6.81 -7.57 18.58
N GLN A 115 6.19 -8.56 17.94
CA GLN A 115 4.81 -8.97 18.20
C GLN A 115 4.49 -9.28 19.69
N PRO A 116 5.36 -9.95 20.49
CA PRO A 116 5.06 -10.26 21.88
C PRO A 116 4.80 -9.02 22.78
N ALA A 117 5.35 -7.86 22.42
CA ALA A 117 5.16 -6.62 23.17
C ALA A 117 3.72 -6.08 23.09
N PHE A 118 2.94 -6.50 22.09
CA PHE A 118 1.58 -6.00 21.80
C PHE A 118 0.49 -7.04 22.08
N THR A 119 0.77 -8.03 22.93
CA THR A 119 -0.28 -8.95 23.42
C THR A 119 -1.28 -8.23 24.31
N THR A 120 -2.52 -8.71 24.40
CA THR A 120 -3.56 -8.11 25.25
C THR A 120 -3.10 -7.92 26.70
N ALA A 121 -2.37 -8.88 27.26
CA ALA A 121 -1.83 -8.79 28.62
C ALA A 121 -0.80 -7.66 28.77
N ARG A 122 0.13 -7.52 27.80
CA ARG A 122 1.13 -6.44 27.80
C ARG A 122 0.49 -5.08 27.57
N THR A 123 -0.44 -4.97 26.62
CA THR A 123 -1.20 -3.73 26.37
C THR A 123 -1.97 -3.27 27.61
N ARG A 124 -2.65 -4.18 28.32
CA ARG A 124 -3.31 -3.85 29.61
C ARG A 124 -2.32 -3.36 30.66
N ARG A 125 -1.10 -3.93 30.70
CA ARG A 125 -0.04 -3.48 31.62
C ARG A 125 0.49 -2.09 31.28
N HIS A 126 0.51 -1.69 30.00
CA HIS A 126 0.94 -0.35 29.58
C HIS A 126 -0.13 0.73 29.81
N TYR A 127 -1.40 0.33 29.90
CA TYR A 127 -2.53 1.26 30.00
C TYR A 127 -2.41 2.32 31.11
N PRO A 128 -1.98 2.00 32.35
CA PRO A 128 -1.82 3.00 33.40
C PRO A 128 -0.83 4.11 33.03
N LEU A 129 0.28 3.76 32.37
CA LEU A 129 1.29 4.74 31.92
C LEU A 129 0.71 5.67 30.84
N VAL A 130 -0.01 5.11 29.87
CA VAL A 130 -0.68 5.91 28.83
C VAL A 130 -1.69 6.87 29.46
N ARG A 131 -2.49 6.39 30.42
CA ARG A 131 -3.48 7.21 31.13
C ARG A 131 -2.81 8.35 31.92
N GLN A 132 -1.69 8.07 32.57
CA GLN A 132 -0.92 9.09 33.29
C GLN A 132 -0.46 10.20 32.34
N CYS A 133 0.16 9.86 31.21
CA CYS A 133 0.63 10.85 30.23
C CYS A 133 -0.50 11.74 29.69
N VAL A 134 -1.71 11.19 29.50
CA VAL A 134 -2.88 11.99 29.07
C VAL A 134 -3.37 12.92 30.17
N THR A 135 -3.30 12.48 31.43
CA THR A 135 -3.79 13.27 32.57
C THR A 135 -2.81 14.38 32.96
N GLU A 136 -1.50 14.16 32.81
CA GLU A 136 -0.45 15.16 33.08
C GLU A 136 -0.37 16.28 32.02
N GLN A 137 -1.00 16.08 30.86
CA GLN A 137 -1.07 17.08 29.78
C GLN A 137 -2.29 18.01 29.90
N LEU A 138 -3.16 17.80 30.90
CA LEU A 138 -4.33 18.61 31.22
C LEU A 138 -4.13 19.36 32.54
#